data_AF-A0A820KFM8-F1
#
_entry.id   AF-A0A820KFM8-F1
#
_cell.length_a   1.000
_cell.length_b   1.000
_cell.length_c   1.000
_cell.angle_alpha   90.00
_cell.angle_beta   90.00
_cell.angle_gamma   90.00
#
_symmetry.space_group_name_H-M   'P 1'
#
loop_
_entity.id
_entity.type
_entity.pdbx_description
1 polymer ?
#
loop_
_entity_poly.entity_id
_entity_poly.type
_entity_poly.pdbx_seq_one_letter_code
_entity_poly.pdbx_strand_id
1 'polypeptide(L)'
;LLEQHAQYIVIYGISGSGKTSLIAKIAEKLKDWFHNINFITVIRFIGTSEDSYNIQNLLSSIIKQLAHCFDLIINYEEMTPIDKLYNYFKKFLIEISQECVDDQQVFILLDSLDQLSPEYSSRKLDWFPIGLPKNIRFIVSTLNDRQYEAFQAIQNLVKNTSNNYIEITELNED
;
A
#
# COMPACT_ATOMS: atom_id res chain seq x y z
N LEU A 1 -6.19 10.25 12.70
CA LEU A 1 -6.57 9.02 11.96
C LEU A 1 -5.39 8.04 11.82
N LEU A 2 -4.23 8.50 11.34
CA LEU A 2 -2.98 7.71 11.31
C LEU A 2 -2.26 7.57 12.67
N GLU A 3 -2.63 8.38 13.66
CA GLU A 3 -2.11 8.30 15.04
C GLU A 3 -2.57 7.04 15.79
N GLN A 4 -3.57 6.32 15.28
CA GLN A 4 -3.94 5.02 15.83
C GLN A 4 -3.03 3.92 15.25
N HIS A 5 -2.78 2.86 16.04
CA HIS A 5 -1.91 1.72 15.71
C HIS A 5 -2.33 0.89 14.47
N ALA A 6 -3.25 1.38 13.63
CA ALA A 6 -3.65 0.72 12.40
C ALA A 6 -2.48 0.69 11.40
N GLN A 7 -2.01 -0.52 11.12
CA GLN A 7 -0.96 -0.78 10.11
C GLN A 7 -1.52 -0.83 8.68
N TYR A 8 -2.85 -0.94 8.55
CA TYR A 8 -3.56 -0.88 7.29
C TYR A 8 -4.65 0.15 7.41
N ILE A 9 -4.78 1.03 6.43
CA ILE A 9 -5.94 1.88 6.23
C ILE A 9 -6.45 1.61 4.81
N VAL A 10 -7.71 1.25 4.71
CA VAL A 10 -8.40 0.93 3.46
C VAL A 10 -9.40 2.05 3.19
N ILE A 11 -9.14 2.82 2.13
CA ILE A 11 -10.00 3.86 1.62
C ILE A 11 -10.82 3.26 0.49
N TYR A 12 -12.15 3.36 0.55
CA TYR A 12 -13.00 2.76 -0.48
C TYR A 12 -14.20 3.63 -0.80
N GLY A 13 -14.84 3.36 -1.93
CA GLY A 13 -15.98 4.12 -2.41
C GLY A 13 -16.10 4.05 -3.93
N ILE A 14 -17.17 4.62 -4.47
CA ILE A 14 -17.48 4.55 -5.90
C ILE A 14 -16.47 5.30 -6.77
N SER A 15 -16.47 5.02 -8.08
CA SER A 15 -15.60 5.73 -9.02
C SER A 15 -15.87 7.23 -8.98
N GLY A 16 -14.82 8.04 -9.07
CA GLY A 16 -14.96 9.51 -9.02
C GLY A 16 -15.15 10.11 -7.63
N SER A 17 -15.31 9.33 -6.55
CA SER A 17 -15.56 9.87 -5.20
C SER A 17 -14.40 10.66 -4.55
N GLY A 18 -13.25 10.81 -5.23
CA GLY A 18 -12.11 11.60 -4.73
C GLY A 18 -11.07 10.82 -3.92
N LYS A 19 -11.10 9.48 -3.95
CA LYS A 19 -10.12 8.61 -3.24
C LYS A 19 -8.66 8.95 -3.58
N THR A 20 -8.33 9.10 -4.86
CA THR A 20 -6.98 9.46 -5.33
C THR A 20 -6.54 10.81 -4.77
N SER A 21 -7.43 11.81 -4.77
CA SER A 21 -7.18 13.13 -4.18
C SER A 21 -6.94 13.03 -2.67
N LEU A 22 -7.69 12.17 -1.97
CA LEU A 22 -7.48 11.92 -0.54
C LEU A 22 -6.13 11.24 -0.26
N ILE A 23 -5.75 10.22 -1.04
CA ILE A 23 -4.42 9.57 -0.92
C ILE A 23 -3.29 10.60 -1.13
N ALA A 24 -3.40 11.42 -2.18
CA ALA A 24 -2.43 12.48 -2.43
C ALA A 24 -2.37 13.50 -1.27
N LYS A 25 -3.53 13.88 -0.73
CA LYS A 25 -3.61 14.79 0.41
C LYS A 25 -3.02 14.18 1.69
N ILE A 26 -3.22 12.89 1.92
CA ILE A 26 -2.59 12.16 3.02
C ILE A 26 -1.08 12.20 2.88
N ALA A 27 -0.54 11.90 1.68
CA ALA A 27 0.90 11.93 1.43
C ALA A 27 1.51 13.32 1.71
N GLU A 28 0.83 14.38 1.31
CA GLU A 28 1.20 15.77 1.63
C GLU A 28 1.22 16.02 3.14
N LYS A 29 0.18 15.54 3.85
CA LYS A 29 -0.05 15.80 5.27
C LYS A 29 0.79 14.94 6.21
N LEU A 30 1.41 13.86 5.74
CA LEU A 30 2.30 13.02 6.57
C LEU A 30 3.39 13.84 7.26
N LYS A 31 3.97 14.83 6.57
CA LYS A 31 5.01 15.70 7.15
C LYS A 31 4.51 16.53 8.32
N ASP A 32 3.27 17.01 8.25
CA ASP A 32 2.64 17.79 9.32
C ASP A 32 2.28 16.88 10.51
N TRP A 33 1.71 15.70 10.23
CA TRP A 33 1.26 14.76 11.27
C TRP A 33 2.41 14.04 11.98
N PHE A 34 3.52 13.78 11.28
CA PHE A 34 4.67 13.02 11.79
C PHE A 34 5.93 13.89 11.90
N HIS A 35 5.79 15.20 12.15
CA HIS A 35 6.90 16.16 12.21
C HIS A 35 7.97 15.84 13.28
N ASN A 36 7.64 15.04 14.29
CA ASN A 36 8.55 14.67 15.39
C ASN A 36 9.26 13.33 15.19
N ILE A 37 8.99 12.61 14.10
CA ILE A 37 9.64 11.33 13.81
C ILE A 37 10.15 11.29 12.37
N ASN A 38 11.19 10.52 12.13
CA ASN A 38 11.64 10.25 10.78
C ASN A 38 10.65 9.30 10.10
N PHE A 39 10.38 9.51 8.81
CA PHE A 39 9.63 8.53 8.04
C PHE A 39 10.02 8.54 6.57
N ILE A 40 9.75 7.41 5.91
CA ILE A 40 9.85 7.26 4.46
C ILE A 40 8.45 7.05 3.89
N THR A 41 8.19 7.64 2.73
CA THR A 41 6.91 7.48 2.02
C THR A 41 7.17 6.94 0.63
N VAL A 42 6.51 5.83 0.30
CA VAL A 42 6.42 5.28 -1.04
C VAL A 42 4.98 5.41 -1.49
N ILE A 43 4.74 6.10 -2.60
CA ILE A 43 3.40 6.27 -3.17
C ILE A 43 3.36 5.69 -4.60
N ARG A 44 2.29 4.97 -4.93
CA ARG A 44 2.02 4.44 -6.27
C ARG A 44 0.56 4.68 -6.63
N PHE A 45 0.34 5.25 -7.82
CA PHE A 45 -0.98 5.38 -8.44
C PHE A 45 -1.15 4.29 -9.50
N ILE A 46 -1.81 3.19 -9.13
CA ILE A 46 -1.93 2.00 -9.97
C ILE A 46 -2.79 2.33 -11.20
N GLY A 47 -2.40 1.81 -12.36
CA GLY A 47 -3.13 1.97 -13.62
C GLY A 47 -2.88 3.30 -14.35
N THR A 48 -2.09 4.21 -13.77
CA THR A 48 -1.66 5.46 -14.44
C THR A 48 -0.48 5.28 -15.38
N SER A 49 0.22 4.13 -15.29
CA SER A 49 1.33 3.72 -16.16
C SER A 49 1.39 2.19 -16.26
N GLU A 50 2.03 1.66 -17.31
CA GLU A 50 2.25 0.21 -17.45
C GLU A 50 3.02 -0.38 -16.25
N ASP A 51 4.01 0.36 -15.74
CA ASP A 51 4.83 -0.05 -14.59
C ASP A 51 4.04 -0.19 -13.27
N SER A 52 2.92 0.50 -13.14
CA SER A 52 2.08 0.43 -11.94
C SER A 52 0.90 -0.53 -12.10
N TYR A 53 0.51 -0.85 -13.35
CA TYR A 53 -0.54 -1.81 -13.68
C TYR A 53 -0.11 -3.27 -13.45
N ASN A 54 1.13 -3.60 -13.82
CA ASN A 54 1.68 -4.95 -13.66
C ASN A 54 2.22 -5.16 -12.24
N ILE A 55 1.82 -6.26 -11.59
CA ILE A 55 2.20 -6.53 -10.20
C ILE A 55 3.71 -6.76 -10.02
N GLN A 56 4.41 -7.34 -11.00
CA GLN A 56 5.86 -7.54 -10.92
C GLN A 56 6.56 -6.18 -10.89
N ASN A 57 6.17 -5.28 -11.79
CA ASN A 57 6.74 -3.94 -11.87
C ASN A 57 6.41 -3.11 -10.63
N LEU A 58 5.18 -3.19 -10.14
CA LEU A 58 4.75 -2.51 -8.91
C LEU A 58 5.62 -2.91 -7.71
N LEU A 59 5.69 -4.22 -7.40
CA LEU A 59 6.47 -4.71 -6.25
C LEU A 59 7.96 -4.43 -6.42
N SER A 60 8.50 -4.66 -7.62
CA SER A 60 9.90 -4.38 -7.94
C SER A 60 10.25 -2.91 -7.72
N SER A 61 9.37 -1.99 -8.11
CA SER A 61 9.60 -0.55 -7.94
C SER A 61 9.57 -0.14 -6.46
N ILE A 62 8.73 -0.76 -5.64
CA ILE A 62 8.64 -0.48 -4.20
C ILE A 62 9.91 -1.00 -3.50
N ILE A 63 10.31 -2.25 -3.79
CA ILE A 63 11.55 -2.85 -3.26
C ILE A 63 12.75 -1.97 -3.61
N LYS A 64 12.90 -1.59 -4.89
CA LYS A 64 14.03 -0.75 -5.34
C LYS A 64 14.08 0.60 -4.66
N GLN A 65 12.94 1.27 -4.50
CA GLN A 65 12.89 2.57 -3.83
C GLN A 65 13.24 2.44 -2.34
N LEU A 66 12.69 1.45 -1.65
CA LEU A 66 12.99 1.20 -0.24
C LEU A 66 14.46 0.80 -0.04
N ALA A 67 14.99 -0.10 -0.87
CA ALA A 67 16.40 -0.47 -0.85
C ALA A 67 17.31 0.74 -0.99
N HIS A 68 16.98 1.67 -1.90
CA HIS A 68 17.72 2.91 -2.06
C HIS A 68 17.63 3.82 -0.81
N CYS A 69 16.47 3.90 -0.15
CA CYS A 69 16.32 4.74 1.05
C CYS A 69 17.04 4.19 2.30
N PHE A 70 17.28 2.88 2.35
CA PHE A 70 17.91 2.19 3.49
C PHE A 70 19.31 1.65 3.16
N ASP A 71 19.88 1.99 2.00
CA ASP A 71 21.17 1.49 1.51
C ASP A 71 21.31 -0.05 1.53
N LEU A 72 20.22 -0.76 1.22
CA LEU A 72 20.17 -2.22 1.20
C LEU A 72 20.46 -2.80 -0.19
N ILE A 73 21.06 -4.00 -0.20
CA ILE A 73 21.35 -4.75 -1.42
C ILE A 73 20.13 -5.60 -1.80
N ILE A 74 19.69 -5.47 -3.05
CA ILE A 74 18.55 -6.23 -3.57
C ILE A 74 19.02 -7.59 -4.08
N ASN A 75 18.33 -8.66 -3.68
CA ASN A 75 18.50 -9.98 -4.28
C ASN A 75 17.62 -10.11 -5.54
N TYR A 76 18.19 -9.75 -6.70
CA TYR A 76 17.48 -9.81 -7.98
C TYR A 76 17.01 -11.21 -8.37
N GLU A 77 17.65 -12.28 -7.89
CA GLU A 77 17.22 -13.67 -8.16
C GLU A 77 15.91 -14.04 -7.46
N GLU A 78 15.55 -13.34 -6.39
CA GLU A 78 14.27 -13.52 -5.71
C GLU A 78 13.15 -12.67 -6.31
N MET A 79 13.46 -11.75 -7.23
CA MET A 79 12.46 -10.93 -7.91
C MET A 79 11.72 -11.67 -9.04
N THR A 80 12.15 -12.88 -9.38
CA THR A 80 11.52 -13.75 -10.38
C THR A 80 11.74 -15.23 -10.05
N PRO A 81 10.77 -16.14 -10.31
CA PRO A 81 9.42 -15.89 -10.83
C PRO A 81 8.50 -15.22 -9.80
N ILE A 82 7.26 -14.92 -10.20
CA ILE A 82 6.28 -14.17 -9.40
C ILE A 82 6.10 -14.70 -7.96
N ASP A 83 6.07 -16.01 -7.77
CA ASP A 83 5.86 -16.61 -6.45
C ASP A 83 7.04 -16.34 -5.51
N LYS A 84 8.27 -16.26 -6.05
CA LYS A 84 9.44 -15.81 -5.28
C LYS A 84 9.33 -14.33 -4.95
N LEU A 85 8.91 -13.50 -5.91
CA LEU A 85 8.77 -12.06 -5.70
C LEU A 85 7.78 -11.73 -4.58
N TYR A 86 6.65 -12.44 -4.49
CA TYR A 86 5.67 -12.23 -3.42
C TYR A 86 6.26 -12.56 -2.04
N ASN A 87 6.99 -13.66 -1.93
CA ASN A 87 7.65 -14.04 -0.68
C ASN A 87 8.79 -13.09 -0.34
N TYR A 88 9.56 -12.68 -1.34
CA TYR A 88 10.66 -11.73 -1.18
C TYR A 88 10.14 -10.37 -0.72
N PHE A 89 9.07 -9.85 -1.32
CA PHE A 89 8.45 -8.59 -0.88
C PHE A 89 8.09 -8.62 0.61
N LYS A 90 7.45 -9.69 1.08
CA LYS A 90 7.08 -9.85 2.50
C LYS A 90 8.32 -9.90 3.41
N LYS A 91 9.34 -10.67 3.04
CA LYS A 91 10.62 -10.74 3.79
C LYS A 91 11.36 -9.41 3.80
N PHE A 92 11.40 -8.73 2.66
CA PHE A 92 12.07 -7.46 2.48
C PHE A 92 11.46 -6.37 3.36
N LEU A 93 10.14 -6.35 3.55
CA LEU A 93 9.50 -5.47 4.52
C LEU A 93 9.94 -5.77 5.97
N ILE A 94 10.20 -7.03 6.33
CA ILE A 94 10.75 -7.38 7.64
C ILE A 94 12.19 -6.87 7.79
N GLU A 95 13.02 -7.00 6.75
CA GLU A 95 14.39 -6.47 6.71
C GLU A 95 14.39 -4.94 6.86
N ILE A 96 13.58 -4.24 6.07
CA ILE A 96 13.38 -2.78 6.20
C ILE A 96 12.98 -2.38 7.62
N SER A 97 12.14 -3.18 8.27
CA SER A 97 11.75 -2.91 9.66
C SER A 97 12.91 -3.01 10.64
N GLN A 98 13.91 -3.86 10.37
CA GLN A 98 15.07 -4.05 11.24
C GLN A 98 16.09 -2.92 11.09
N GLU A 99 16.14 -2.29 9.92
CA GLU A 99 17.01 -1.14 9.63
C GLU A 99 16.43 0.20 10.13
N CYS A 100 15.14 0.26 10.46
CA CYS A 100 14.56 1.48 10.99
C CYS A 100 15.13 1.82 12.37
N VAL A 101 15.57 3.07 12.54
CA VAL A 101 16.12 3.59 13.79
C VAL A 101 15.03 4.29 14.62
N ASP A 102 15.13 4.19 15.95
CA ASP A 102 14.17 4.79 16.89
C ASP A 102 12.70 4.42 16.55
N ASP A 103 11.85 5.43 16.38
CA ASP A 103 10.44 5.30 16.01
C ASP A 103 10.18 5.51 14.50
N GLN A 104 11.22 5.42 13.66
CA GLN A 104 11.12 5.67 12.23
C GLN A 104 10.01 4.83 11.58
N GLN A 105 9.16 5.46 10.76
CA GLN A 105 8.04 4.81 10.07
C GLN A 105 8.26 4.69 8.57
N VAL A 106 7.63 3.70 7.94
CA VAL A 106 7.54 3.54 6.49
C VAL A 106 6.08 3.50 6.09
N PHE A 107 5.66 4.50 5.32
CA PHE A 107 4.31 4.61 4.76
C PHE A 107 4.32 4.16 3.30
N ILE A 108 3.50 3.16 2.97
CA ILE A 108 3.30 2.66 1.60
C ILE A 108 1.87 2.98 1.20
N LEU A 109 1.72 3.95 0.30
CA LEU A 109 0.44 4.44 -0.21
C LEU A 109 0.18 3.85 -1.59
N LEU A 110 -0.86 3.02 -1.72
CA LEU A 110 -1.22 2.38 -2.98
C LEU A 110 -2.63 2.80 -3.39
N ASP A 111 -2.73 3.67 -4.38
CA ASP A 111 -4.03 4.10 -4.91
C ASP A 111 -4.52 3.12 -5.98
N SER A 112 -5.81 2.80 -5.95
CA SER A 112 -6.56 2.06 -6.97
C SER A 112 -6.13 0.59 -7.15
N LEU A 113 -6.13 -0.20 -6.06
CA LEU A 113 -5.81 -1.65 -6.11
C LEU A 113 -6.66 -2.43 -7.12
N ASP A 114 -7.89 -2.00 -7.38
CA ASP A 114 -8.78 -2.58 -8.39
C ASP A 114 -8.28 -2.42 -9.84
N GLN A 115 -7.36 -1.48 -10.08
CA GLN A 115 -6.74 -1.25 -11.40
C GLN A 115 -5.53 -2.14 -11.68
N LEU A 116 -5.10 -2.99 -10.75
CA LEU A 116 -4.07 -3.99 -11.02
C LEU A 116 -4.46 -4.89 -12.21
N SER A 117 -3.48 -5.39 -12.95
CA SER A 117 -3.73 -6.42 -13.97
C SER A 117 -4.35 -7.69 -13.36
N PRO A 118 -5.24 -8.41 -14.05
CA PRO A 118 -5.77 -9.68 -13.52
C PRO A 118 -4.70 -10.79 -13.51
N GLU A 119 -3.55 -10.58 -14.13
CA GLU A 119 -2.45 -11.53 -14.18
C GLU A 119 -1.94 -11.89 -12.77
N TYR A 120 -1.49 -13.13 -12.63
CA TYR A 120 -0.92 -13.66 -11.38
C TYR A 120 -1.81 -13.48 -10.15
N SER A 121 -3.13 -13.52 -10.35
CA SER A 121 -4.15 -13.32 -9.29
C SER A 121 -3.96 -12.01 -8.52
N SER A 122 -3.36 -10.97 -9.11
CA SER A 122 -2.90 -9.82 -8.33
C SER A 122 -4.05 -9.00 -7.71
N ARG A 123 -5.24 -9.02 -8.30
CA ARG A 123 -6.48 -8.43 -7.74
C ARG A 123 -7.05 -9.20 -6.55
N LYS A 124 -6.66 -10.47 -6.35
CA LYS A 124 -6.97 -11.26 -5.15
C LYS A 124 -6.02 -10.99 -3.99
N LEU A 125 -5.01 -10.13 -4.22
CA LEU A 125 -4.09 -9.63 -3.21
C LEU A 125 -3.26 -10.73 -2.49
N ASP A 126 -2.98 -11.85 -3.15
CA ASP A 126 -2.12 -12.93 -2.60
C ASP A 126 -0.70 -12.44 -2.23
N TRP A 127 -0.24 -11.41 -2.95
CA TRP A 127 1.02 -10.71 -2.73
C TRP A 127 1.01 -9.79 -1.50
N PHE A 128 -0.16 -9.32 -1.09
CA PHE A 128 -0.31 -8.29 -0.08
C PHE A 128 0.18 -8.82 1.29
N PRO A 129 1.05 -8.07 1.99
CA PRO A 129 1.59 -8.51 3.26
C PRO A 129 0.51 -8.51 4.35
N ILE A 130 0.45 -9.58 5.13
CA ILE A 130 -0.33 -9.68 6.37
C ILE A 130 0.62 -9.81 7.57
N GLY A 131 0.24 -9.27 8.73
CA GLY A 131 1.12 -9.24 9.91
C GLY A 131 2.36 -8.35 9.73
N LEU A 132 2.16 -7.10 9.34
CA LEU A 132 3.25 -6.14 9.14
C LEU A 132 4.08 -5.91 10.41
N PRO A 133 5.37 -5.56 10.29
CA PRO A 133 6.13 -4.98 11.39
C PRO A 133 5.54 -3.64 11.88
N LYS A 134 5.78 -3.30 13.15
CA LYS A 134 5.11 -2.18 13.86
C LYS A 134 5.27 -0.80 13.19
N ASN A 135 6.33 -0.63 12.42
CA ASN A 135 6.74 0.61 11.77
C ASN A 135 6.37 0.69 10.29
N ILE A 136 5.74 -0.36 9.73
CA ILE A 136 5.30 -0.37 8.34
C ILE A 136 3.79 -0.20 8.30
N ARG A 137 3.34 0.75 7.48
CA ARG A 137 1.93 1.11 7.34
C ARG A 137 1.53 1.18 5.89
N PHE A 138 0.47 0.48 5.54
CA PHE A 138 -0.16 0.54 4.23
C PHE A 138 -1.40 1.43 4.29
N ILE A 139 -1.51 2.34 3.33
CA ILE A 139 -2.72 3.13 3.09
C ILE A 139 -3.12 2.84 1.65
N VAL A 140 -4.21 2.13 1.47
CA VAL A 140 -4.62 1.65 0.16
C VAL A 140 -5.97 2.22 -0.23
N SER A 141 -6.21 2.38 -1.53
CA SER A 141 -7.54 2.70 -2.04
C SER A 141 -8.06 1.65 -3.01
N THR A 142 -9.38 1.45 -3.05
CA THR A 142 -10.05 0.55 -4.00
C THR A 142 -11.49 0.99 -4.26
N LEU A 143 -12.05 0.61 -5.41
CA LEU A 143 -13.49 0.64 -5.64
C LEU A 143 -14.21 -0.39 -4.76
N ASN A 144 -15.42 -0.07 -4.30
CA ASN A 144 -16.28 -0.99 -3.52
C ASN A 144 -17.36 -1.68 -4.38
N ASP A 145 -17.25 -1.54 -5.71
CA ASP A 145 -18.14 -2.20 -6.65
C ASP A 145 -17.84 -3.71 -6.72
N ARG A 146 -18.89 -4.52 -6.65
CA ARG A 146 -18.82 -5.99 -6.59
C ARG A 146 -18.18 -6.61 -7.84
N GLN A 147 -18.10 -5.88 -8.95
CA GLN A 147 -17.41 -6.35 -10.15
C GLN A 147 -15.88 -6.42 -9.99
N TYR A 148 -15.32 -5.74 -8.98
CA TYR A 148 -13.87 -5.76 -8.71
C TYR A 148 -13.55 -6.67 -7.52
N GLU A 149 -12.47 -7.44 -7.65
CA GLU A 149 -12.05 -8.42 -6.63
C GLU A 149 -11.31 -7.79 -5.46
N ALA A 150 -10.63 -6.65 -5.67
CA ALA A 150 -9.68 -6.08 -4.72
C ALA A 150 -10.29 -5.72 -3.36
N PHE A 151 -11.51 -5.16 -3.34
CA PHE A 151 -12.16 -4.80 -2.08
C PHE A 151 -12.59 -6.01 -1.27
N GLN A 152 -13.14 -7.04 -1.92
CA GLN A 152 -13.50 -8.30 -1.24
C GLN A 152 -12.23 -9.01 -0.74
N ALA A 153 -11.16 -9.01 -1.54
CA ALA A 153 -9.88 -9.58 -1.16
C ALA A 153 -9.28 -8.90 0.08
N ILE A 154 -9.22 -7.56 0.10
CA ILE A 154 -8.65 -6.84 1.25
C ILE A 154 -9.50 -7.01 2.52
N GLN A 155 -10.83 -7.10 2.39
CA GLN A 155 -11.72 -7.41 3.51
C GLN A 155 -11.46 -8.78 4.14
N ASN A 156 -11.08 -9.78 3.34
CA ASN A 156 -10.72 -11.11 3.83
C ASN A 156 -9.35 -11.14 4.51
N LEU A 157 -8.41 -10.29 4.05
CA LEU A 157 -7.04 -10.23 4.56
C LEU A 157 -6.91 -9.35 5.81
N VAL A 158 -7.59 -8.21 5.82
CA VAL A 158 -7.48 -7.17 6.85
C VAL A 158 -8.81 -7.07 7.60
N LYS A 159 -8.82 -7.48 8.87
CA LYS A 159 -10.00 -7.38 9.72
C LYS A 159 -10.55 -5.95 9.73
N ASN A 160 -11.84 -5.83 9.46
CA ASN A 160 -12.53 -4.56 9.55
C ASN A 160 -12.71 -4.18 11.03
N THR A 161 -12.10 -3.07 11.42
CA THR A 161 -12.28 -2.39 12.69
C THR A 161 -12.83 -1.00 12.39
N SER A 162 -13.46 -0.36 13.37
CA SER A 162 -14.11 0.95 13.15
C SER A 162 -13.17 2.04 12.62
N ASN A 163 -11.84 1.86 12.70
CA ASN A 163 -10.87 2.93 12.50
C ASN A 163 -9.92 2.68 11.32
N ASN A 164 -9.99 1.54 10.61
CA ASN A 164 -9.11 1.23 9.48
C ASN A 164 -9.81 1.17 8.12
N TYR A 165 -11.14 1.23 8.06
CA TYR A 165 -11.91 1.28 6.81
C TYR A 165 -12.61 2.63 6.69
N ILE A 166 -12.27 3.39 5.66
CA ILE A 166 -12.78 4.74 5.42
C ILE A 166 -13.56 4.73 4.11
N GLU A 167 -14.88 4.86 4.20
CA GLU A 167 -15.72 5.04 3.02
C GLU A 167 -15.70 6.51 2.59
N ILE A 168 -15.49 6.75 1.31
CA ILE A 168 -15.62 8.04 0.67
C ILE A 168 -16.91 8.02 -0.14
N THR A 169 -17.95 8.60 0.44
CA THR A 169 -19.19 8.91 -0.24
C THR A 169 -19.01 10.12 -1.15
N GLU A 170 -19.83 10.22 -2.20
CA GLU A 170 -19.92 11.48 -2.94
C GLU A 170 -20.19 12.63 -1.98
N LEU A 171 -19.52 13.76 -2.22
CA LEU A 171 -19.90 15.02 -1.59
C LEU A 171 -21.29 15.33 -2.14
N ASN A 172 -22.32 15.19 -1.31
CA ASN A 172 -23.59 15.82 -1.61
C ASN A 172 -23.30 17.31 -1.75
N GLU A 173 -23.60 17.88 -2.93
CA GLU A 173 -23.64 19.32 -3.12
C GLU A 173 -24.81 19.86 -2.29
N ASP A 174 -24.56 20.15 -1.01
CA ASP A 174 -25.43 21.00 -0.19
C ASP A 174 -25.10 22.48 -0.41
#